data_AF-A0A2G7HG06-F1
#
_entry.id   AF-A0A2G7HG06-F1
#
_cell.length_a   1.000
_cell.length_b   1.000
_cell.length_c   1.000
_cell.angle_alpha   90.00
_cell.angle_beta   90.00
_cell.angle_gamma   90.00
#
_symmetry.space_group_name_H-M   'P 1'
#
loop_
_entity.id
_entity.type
_entity.pdbx_description
1 polymer ?
#
loop_
_entity_poly.entity_id
_entity_poly.type
_entity_poly.pdbx_seq_one_letter_code
_entity_poly.pdbx_strand_id
1 'polypeptide(L)'
;MNKIYSNINSQTLNISKNQTLEKTKINKGSDKTNDKNIKCNDTINISQKNENVINTKKAWDAFKDTCSDIGYIKNDLAIDTDMSPYYCIALDLMEKQGIPAPSFCLDGESNNFLPFIDKLKDFAKELNKTNPGFLPSQFLDFCDAFKEKLAQYGCK
;
A
#
# COMPACT_ATOMS: atom_id res chain seq x y z
N MET A 1 23.14 33.32 -20.40
CA MET A 1 23.59 32.62 -19.18
C MET A 1 22.40 32.43 -18.27
N ASN A 2 22.00 31.20 -17.96
CA ASN A 2 21.21 30.89 -16.77
C ASN A 2 21.58 29.47 -16.32
N LYS A 3 22.04 29.38 -15.08
CA LYS A 3 22.68 28.21 -14.46
C LYS A 3 21.61 27.20 -14.06
N ILE A 4 21.81 25.95 -14.44
CA ILE A 4 21.05 24.79 -13.96
C ILE A 4 21.52 24.52 -12.53
N TYR A 5 20.62 24.66 -11.55
CA TYR A 5 20.86 24.26 -10.16
C TYR A 5 20.27 22.87 -9.95
N SER A 6 21.11 21.86 -10.10
CA SER A 6 20.82 20.49 -9.67
C SER A 6 20.91 20.41 -8.15
N ASN A 7 19.77 20.45 -7.46
CA ASN A 7 19.73 20.23 -6.01
C ASN A 7 19.58 18.73 -5.74
N ILE A 8 20.70 18.01 -5.76
CA ILE A 8 20.77 16.63 -5.26
C ILE A 8 20.95 16.74 -3.75
N ASN A 9 19.84 16.68 -3.01
CA ASN A 9 19.92 16.57 -1.55
C ASN A 9 20.31 15.13 -1.20
N SER A 10 21.61 14.83 -1.29
CA SER A 10 22.20 13.61 -0.73
C SER A 10 22.08 13.71 0.79
N GLN A 11 21.04 13.08 1.35
CA GLN A 11 20.97 12.88 2.80
C GLN A 11 22.16 12.05 3.24
N THR A 12 23.07 12.71 3.94
CA THR A 12 24.20 12.15 4.65
C THR A 12 23.70 11.10 5.65
N LEU A 13 23.97 9.83 5.37
CA LEU A 13 23.77 8.73 6.32
C LEU A 13 24.68 8.97 7.53
N ASN A 14 24.06 9.34 8.64
CA ASN A 14 24.72 9.49 9.92
C ASN A 14 25.01 8.09 10.49
N ILE A 15 26.16 7.53 10.12
CA ILE A 15 26.61 6.24 10.65
C ILE A 15 27.09 6.49 12.09
N SER A 16 26.15 6.33 13.03
CA SER A 16 26.43 6.21 14.45
C SER A 16 27.44 5.07 14.67
N LYS A 17 28.59 5.42 15.24
CA LYS A 17 29.69 4.51 15.58
C LYS A 17 29.20 3.36 16.44
N ASN A 18 29.30 2.14 15.92
CA ASN A 18 29.69 0.95 16.66
C ASN A 18 30.29 -0.07 15.68
N GLN A 19 31.46 0.27 15.14
CA GLN A 19 32.33 -0.70 14.49
C GLN A 19 33.08 -1.45 15.60
N THR A 20 32.59 -2.63 15.98
CA THR A 20 33.45 -3.62 16.62
C THR A 20 34.39 -4.13 15.54
N LEU A 21 35.55 -3.49 15.45
CA LEU A 21 36.62 -3.82 14.53
C LEU A 21 37.30 -5.10 15.05
N GLU A 22 36.77 -6.26 14.66
CA GLU A 22 37.47 -7.53 14.89
C GLU A 22 38.74 -7.56 14.04
N LYS A 23 39.86 -7.23 14.68
CA LYS A 23 41.21 -7.43 14.13
C LYS A 23 41.41 -8.93 13.90
N THR A 24 41.27 -9.38 12.66
CA THR A 24 41.69 -10.71 12.25
C THR A 24 43.22 -10.81 12.33
N LYS A 25 43.75 -11.36 13.43
CA LYS A 25 45.13 -11.87 13.47
C LYS A 25 45.15 -13.16 12.66
N ILE A 26 45.77 -13.10 11.48
CA ILE A 26 46.09 -14.29 10.70
C ILE A 26 47.24 -15.01 11.43
N ASN A 27 46.92 -15.98 12.27
CA ASN A 27 47.87 -16.99 12.70
C ASN A 27 47.48 -18.32 12.05
N LYS A 28 48.37 -18.80 11.18
CA LYS A 28 48.39 -20.17 10.62
C LYS A 28 48.44 -21.19 11.76
N GLY A 29 47.48 -22.12 11.80
CA GLY A 29 47.55 -23.30 12.66
C GLY A 29 46.23 -24.08 12.68
N SER A 30 46.29 -25.31 12.17
CA SER A 30 45.29 -26.39 12.23
C SER A 30 44.43 -26.40 13.49
N ASP A 31 43.09 -26.49 13.35
CA ASP A 31 42.35 -27.68 13.81
C ASP A 31 40.87 -27.68 13.36
N LYS A 32 40.43 -28.88 12.96
CA LYS A 32 39.06 -29.20 12.54
C LYS A 32 38.09 -29.06 13.72
N THR A 33 36.96 -28.39 13.52
CA THR A 33 35.66 -28.81 14.08
C THR A 33 34.53 -28.12 13.30
N ASN A 34 33.41 -28.85 13.14
CA ASN A 34 32.30 -28.56 12.22
C ASN A 34 31.58 -27.24 12.52
N ASP A 35 31.77 -26.23 11.67
CA ASP A 35 30.86 -25.08 11.60
C ASP A 35 29.69 -25.39 10.68
N LYS A 36 28.52 -25.60 11.28
CA LYS A 36 27.23 -25.54 10.56
C LYS A 36 27.12 -24.13 9.97
N ASN A 37 27.09 -24.04 8.65
CA ASN A 37 26.72 -22.84 7.90
C ASN A 37 25.33 -22.36 8.35
N ILE A 38 25.26 -21.46 9.34
CA ILE A 38 24.06 -20.67 9.60
C ILE A 38 24.10 -19.52 8.59
N LYS A 39 23.41 -19.74 7.47
CA LYS A 39 23.06 -18.67 6.53
C LYS A 39 22.02 -17.78 7.21
N CYS A 40 22.43 -16.62 7.72
CA CYS A 40 21.51 -15.60 8.20
C CYS A 40 20.89 -14.90 6.97
N ASN A 41 19.66 -15.28 6.62
CA ASN A 41 18.93 -14.71 5.49
C ASN A 41 18.20 -13.41 5.90
N ASP A 42 18.93 -12.35 6.24
CA ASP A 42 18.33 -11.03 6.56
C ASP A 42 18.04 -10.16 5.31
N THR A 43 18.16 -10.72 4.11
CA THR A 43 18.00 -9.96 2.86
C THR A 43 16.54 -9.83 2.40
N ILE A 44 15.61 -10.63 2.96
CA ILE A 44 14.23 -10.74 2.46
C ILE A 44 13.32 -9.59 2.98
N ASN A 45 13.61 -9.05 4.16
CA ASN A 45 12.71 -8.10 4.84
C ASN A 45 12.66 -6.72 4.14
N ILE A 46 13.80 -6.23 3.62
CA ILE A 46 13.85 -4.93 2.94
C ILE A 46 13.19 -5.00 1.56
N SER A 47 13.41 -6.07 0.79
CA SER A 47 12.81 -6.22 -0.54
C SER A 47 11.29 -6.33 -0.46
N GLN A 48 10.77 -7.13 0.48
CA GLN A 48 9.33 -7.30 0.67
C GLN A 48 8.65 -6.01 1.15
N LYS A 49 9.28 -5.28 2.09
CA LYS A 49 8.78 -3.98 2.54
C LYS A 49 8.68 -2.99 1.37
N ASN A 50 9.69 -2.96 0.50
CA ASN A 50 9.68 -2.10 -0.68
C ASN A 50 8.58 -2.49 -1.67
N GLU A 51 8.35 -3.79 -1.89
CA GLU A 51 7.26 -4.28 -2.73
C GLU A 51 5.89 -3.84 -2.21
N ASN A 52 5.65 -3.97 -0.90
CA ASN A 52 4.40 -3.53 -0.27
C ASN A 52 4.20 -2.02 -0.42
N VAL A 53 5.23 -1.21 -0.19
CA VAL A 53 5.18 0.26 -0.39
C VAL A 53 4.87 0.61 -1.84
N ILE A 54 5.50 -0.06 -2.81
CA ILE A 54 5.23 0.12 -4.24
C ILE A 54 3.78 -0.26 -4.57
N ASN A 55 3.28 -1.35 -3.99
CA ASN A 55 1.91 -1.81 -4.21
C ASN A 55 0.88 -0.83 -3.66
N THR A 56 1.08 -0.32 -2.45
CA THR A 56 0.23 0.71 -1.85
C THR A 56 0.22 1.98 -2.68
N LYS A 57 1.38 2.41 -3.21
CA LYS A 57 1.46 3.58 -4.08
C LYS A 57 0.67 3.39 -5.38
N LYS A 58 0.78 2.22 -6.02
CA LYS A 58 -0.01 1.86 -7.20
C LYS A 58 -1.50 1.86 -6.91
N ALA A 59 -1.91 1.29 -5.77
CA ALA A 59 -3.31 1.27 -5.36
C ALA A 59 -3.86 2.67 -5.12
N TRP A 60 -3.08 3.54 -4.49
CA TRP A 60 -3.44 4.94 -4.29
C TRP A 60 -3.58 5.73 -5.60
N ASP A 61 -2.67 5.51 -6.55
CA ASP A 61 -2.76 6.16 -7.86
C ASP A 61 -3.96 5.65 -8.67
N ALA A 62 -4.21 4.33 -8.68
CA ALA A 62 -5.41 3.75 -9.26
C ALA A 62 -6.70 4.29 -8.62
N PHE A 63 -6.73 4.45 -7.30
CA PHE A 63 -7.87 5.01 -6.57
C PHE A 63 -8.20 6.44 -7.01
N LYS A 64 -7.20 7.33 -7.01
CA LYS A 64 -7.39 8.72 -7.44
C LYS A 64 -7.86 8.82 -8.89
N ASP A 65 -7.25 8.03 -9.78
CA ASP A 65 -7.66 8.00 -11.18
C ASP A 65 -9.10 7.53 -11.32
N THR A 66 -9.51 6.50 -10.57
CA THR A 66 -10.90 6.02 -10.59
C THR A 66 -11.88 7.09 -10.11
N CYS A 67 -11.56 7.76 -9.00
CA CYS A 67 -12.37 8.89 -8.52
C CYS A 67 -12.46 10.01 -9.56
N SER A 68 -11.35 10.33 -10.23
CA SER A 68 -11.31 11.35 -11.28
C SER A 68 -12.12 10.95 -12.52
N ASP A 69 -12.04 9.68 -12.93
CA ASP A 69 -12.71 9.17 -14.13
C ASP A 69 -14.25 9.11 -13.95
N ILE A 70 -14.72 8.79 -12.75
CA ILE A 70 -16.16 8.81 -12.41
C ILE A 70 -16.65 10.25 -12.22
N GLY A 71 -15.78 11.11 -11.67
CA GLY A 71 -16.09 12.51 -11.41
C GLY A 71 -16.97 12.71 -10.18
N TYR A 72 -17.65 13.86 -10.16
CA TYR A 72 -18.45 14.30 -9.02
C TYR A 72 -19.82 13.63 -8.98
N ILE A 73 -20.19 13.20 -7.79
CA ILE A 73 -21.48 12.59 -7.49
C ILE A 73 -22.37 13.67 -6.90
N LYS A 74 -23.52 13.90 -7.55
CA LYS A 74 -24.55 14.76 -6.98
C LYS A 74 -25.18 14.05 -5.80
N ASN A 75 -25.07 14.65 -4.62
CA ASN A 75 -25.81 14.22 -3.44
C ASN A 75 -26.92 15.23 -3.10
N ASP A 76 -27.90 14.78 -2.32
CA ASP A 76 -29.03 15.61 -1.86
C ASP A 76 -28.58 16.77 -0.95
N LEU A 77 -27.31 16.76 -0.51
CA LEU A 77 -26.71 17.78 0.36
C LEU A 77 -26.02 18.90 -0.43
N ALA A 78 -26.10 18.90 -1.77
CA ALA A 78 -25.56 19.94 -2.66
C ALA A 78 -24.04 20.18 -2.49
N ILE A 79 -23.30 19.19 -1.99
CA ILE A 79 -21.84 19.22 -1.94
C ILE A 79 -21.35 18.22 -2.98
N ASP A 80 -20.89 18.73 -4.12
CA ASP A 80 -20.26 17.90 -5.15
C ASP A 80 -18.98 17.28 -4.56
N THR A 81 -18.98 15.96 -4.43
CA THR A 81 -17.81 15.19 -3.98
C THR A 81 -17.60 13.98 -4.89
N ASP A 82 -16.36 13.51 -5.02
CA ASP A 82 -16.06 12.30 -5.77
C ASP A 82 -16.45 11.05 -4.95
N MET A 83 -16.07 9.86 -5.42
CA MET A 83 -16.40 8.61 -4.70
C MET A 83 -15.56 8.40 -3.44
N SER A 84 -14.56 9.24 -3.16
CA SER A 84 -13.60 9.01 -2.07
C SER A 84 -14.22 8.98 -0.67
N PRO A 85 -15.16 9.86 -0.28
CA PRO A 85 -15.75 9.80 1.06
C PRO A 85 -16.59 8.55 1.24
N TYR A 86 -17.31 8.13 0.19
CA TYR A 86 -18.14 6.93 0.22
C TYR A 86 -17.29 5.66 0.33
N TYR A 87 -16.14 5.64 -0.34
CA TYR A 87 -15.16 4.57 -0.17
C TYR A 87 -14.68 4.49 1.29
N CYS A 88 -14.25 5.61 1.87
CA CYS A 88 -13.83 5.65 3.28
C CYS A 88 -14.94 5.23 4.25
N ILE A 89 -16.17 5.69 4.04
CA ILE A 89 -17.33 5.28 4.86
C ILE A 89 -17.55 3.76 4.78
N ALA A 90 -17.45 3.18 3.58
CA ALA A 90 -17.59 1.74 3.42
C ALA A 90 -16.47 0.97 4.15
N LEU A 91 -15.23 1.45 4.07
CA LEU A 91 -14.11 0.86 4.83
C LEU A 91 -14.34 0.92 6.34
N ASP A 92 -14.71 2.09 6.87
CA ASP A 92 -14.99 2.28 8.30
C ASP A 92 -16.08 1.33 8.81
N LEU A 93 -17.11 1.08 7.99
CA LEU A 93 -18.18 0.15 8.32
C LEU A 93 -17.72 -1.30 8.28
N MET A 94 -16.90 -1.68 7.29
CA MET A 94 -16.30 -3.01 7.22
C MET A 94 -15.41 -3.28 8.45
N GLU A 95 -14.57 -2.32 8.83
CA GLU A 95 -13.71 -2.42 10.01
C GLU A 95 -14.51 -2.55 11.31
N LYS A 96 -15.59 -1.77 11.47
CA LYS A 96 -16.53 -1.90 12.61
C LYS A 96 -17.19 -3.27 12.69
N GLN A 97 -17.29 -3.99 11.58
CA GLN A 97 -17.79 -5.36 11.51
C GLN A 97 -16.68 -6.42 11.62
N GLY A 98 -15.44 -6.01 11.92
CA GLY A 98 -14.30 -6.89 12.04
C GLY A 98 -13.76 -7.43 10.71
N ILE A 99 -14.13 -6.80 9.58
CA ILE A 99 -13.61 -7.12 8.27
C ILE A 99 -12.40 -6.23 8.01
N PRO A 100 -11.17 -6.76 7.98
CA PRO A 100 -9.98 -5.96 7.78
C PRO A 100 -9.96 -5.35 6.37
N ALA A 101 -9.72 -4.04 6.31
CA ALA A 101 -9.54 -3.28 5.08
C ALA A 101 -8.05 -2.94 4.86
N PRO A 102 -7.56 -2.98 3.61
CA PRO A 102 -6.21 -2.54 3.30
C PRO A 102 -6.09 -1.03 3.46
N SER A 103 -4.96 -0.58 3.96
CA SER A 103 -4.68 0.84 4.21
C SER A 103 -3.79 1.43 3.12
N PHE A 104 -4.00 2.70 2.78
CA PHE A 104 -3.09 3.46 1.92
C PHE A 104 -1.82 3.96 2.66
N CYS A 105 -1.61 3.56 3.91
CA CYS A 105 -0.38 3.84 4.66
C CYS A 105 0.86 3.22 4.00
N LEU A 106 1.94 4.00 3.93
CA LEU A 106 3.25 3.55 3.40
C LEU A 106 4.14 2.97 4.52
N ASP A 107 3.56 2.21 5.44
CA ASP A 107 4.26 1.52 6.53
C ASP A 107 4.99 0.25 6.05
N GLY A 108 4.59 -0.25 4.87
CA GLY A 108 5.12 -1.46 4.25
C GLY A 108 4.47 -2.73 4.77
N GLU A 109 3.34 -2.62 5.46
CA GLU A 109 2.49 -3.76 5.75
C GLU A 109 1.86 -4.32 4.46
N SER A 110 1.57 -5.62 4.46
CA SER A 110 0.98 -6.27 3.29
C SER A 110 -0.45 -5.81 3.12
N ASN A 111 -0.73 -5.19 1.98
CA ASN A 111 -2.07 -4.72 1.61
C ASN A 111 -2.49 -5.36 0.29
N ASN A 112 -3.44 -6.29 0.36
CA ASN A 112 -3.98 -6.97 -0.82
C ASN A 112 -5.23 -6.22 -1.33
N PHE A 113 -5.02 -5.17 -2.11
CA PHE A 113 -6.12 -4.33 -2.62
C PHE A 113 -7.01 -5.06 -3.62
N LEU A 114 -6.41 -5.74 -4.61
CA LEU A 114 -7.17 -6.32 -5.73
C LEU A 114 -8.23 -7.35 -5.27
N PRO A 115 -7.91 -8.34 -4.41
CA PRO A 115 -8.92 -9.26 -3.88
C PRO A 115 -9.89 -8.60 -2.89
N PHE A 116 -9.49 -7.50 -2.26
CA PHE A 116 -10.32 -6.78 -1.31
C PHE A 116 -11.48 -6.05 -2.01
N ILE A 117 -11.29 -5.55 -3.24
CA ILE A 117 -12.35 -4.83 -3.95
C ILE A 117 -13.58 -5.71 -4.22
N ASP A 118 -13.41 -7.01 -4.46
CA ASP A 118 -14.54 -7.93 -4.57
C ASP A 118 -15.33 -8.02 -3.25
N LYS A 119 -14.63 -8.08 -2.12
CA LYS A 119 -15.26 -8.08 -0.78
C LYS A 119 -15.99 -6.77 -0.51
N LEU A 120 -15.38 -5.64 -0.87
CA LEU A 120 -16.01 -4.32 -0.75
C LEU A 120 -17.28 -4.23 -1.59
N LYS A 121 -17.24 -4.72 -2.83
CA LYS A 121 -18.41 -4.73 -3.73
C LYS A 121 -19.53 -5.59 -3.16
N ASP A 122 -19.23 -6.78 -2.66
CA ASP A 122 -20.23 -7.66 -2.05
C ASP A 122 -20.79 -7.08 -0.75
N PHE A 123 -19.95 -6.46 0.09
CA PHE A 123 -20.38 -5.70 1.25
C PHE A 123 -21.36 -4.59 0.87
N ALA A 124 -21.05 -3.80 -0.16
CA ALA A 124 -21.92 -2.72 -0.63
C ALA A 124 -23.28 -3.24 -1.14
N LYS A 125 -23.32 -4.41 -1.80
CA LYS A 125 -24.58 -5.06 -2.21
C LYS A 125 -25.45 -5.42 -1.00
N GLU A 126 -24.85 -6.02 0.04
CA GLU A 126 -25.59 -6.38 1.26
C GLU A 126 -26.04 -5.14 2.04
N LEU A 127 -25.20 -4.11 2.10
CA LEU A 127 -25.56 -2.83 2.71
C LEU A 127 -26.73 -2.18 1.97
N ASN A 128 -26.76 -2.21 0.63
CA ASN A 128 -27.87 -1.66 -0.13
C ASN A 128 -29.19 -2.46 0.03
N LYS A 129 -29.13 -3.75 0.39
CA LYS A 129 -30.34 -4.53 0.74
C LYS A 129 -30.93 -4.12 2.08
N THR A 130 -30.06 -3.86 3.06
CA THR A 130 -30.47 -3.55 4.44
C THR A 130 -30.72 -2.05 4.68
N ASN A 131 -30.03 -1.20 3.92
CA ASN A 131 -30.13 0.25 3.97
C ASN A 131 -30.04 0.85 2.54
N PRO A 132 -31.12 0.76 1.75
CA PRO A 132 -31.14 1.23 0.37
C PRO A 132 -30.76 2.71 0.24
N GLY A 133 -29.89 3.03 -0.71
CA GLY A 133 -29.46 4.41 -0.97
C GLY A 133 -28.44 4.98 0.02
N PHE A 134 -27.94 4.17 0.96
CA PHE A 134 -26.88 4.60 1.88
C PHE A 134 -25.57 4.94 1.14
N LEU A 135 -25.22 4.15 0.11
CA LEU A 135 -24.13 4.45 -0.82
C LEU A 135 -24.73 4.97 -2.14
N PRO A 136 -24.01 5.84 -2.88
CA PRO A 136 -24.44 6.30 -4.19
C PRO A 136 -24.71 5.13 -5.15
N SER A 137 -25.66 5.32 -6.06
CA SER A 137 -26.04 4.28 -7.04
C SER A 137 -24.86 3.80 -7.90
N GLN A 138 -23.89 4.68 -8.15
CA GLN A 138 -22.68 4.40 -8.93
C GLN A 138 -21.57 3.68 -8.12
N PHE A 139 -21.77 3.41 -6.83
CA PHE A 139 -20.71 2.83 -5.98
C PHE A 139 -20.28 1.42 -6.44
N LEU A 140 -21.21 0.63 -6.96
CA LEU A 140 -20.88 -0.70 -7.49
C LEU A 140 -20.05 -0.61 -8.77
N ASP A 141 -20.36 0.37 -9.63
CA ASP A 141 -19.59 0.65 -10.85
C ASP A 141 -18.19 1.18 -10.49
N PHE A 142 -18.09 2.00 -9.44
CA PHE A 142 -16.80 2.42 -8.89
C PHE A 142 -15.95 1.23 -8.44
N CYS A 143 -16.54 0.23 -7.77
CA CYS A 143 -15.78 -0.95 -7.37
C CYS A 143 -15.21 -1.70 -8.58
N ASP A 144 -16.00 -1.83 -9.66
CA ASP A 144 -15.54 -2.48 -10.89
C ASP A 144 -14.43 -1.69 -11.57
N ALA A 145 -14.62 -0.38 -11.73
CA ALA A 145 -13.63 0.52 -12.32
C ALA A 145 -12.33 0.56 -11.51
N PHE A 146 -12.44 0.59 -10.18
CA PHE A 146 -11.27 0.57 -9.30
C PHE A 146 -10.51 -0.75 -9.42
N LYS A 147 -11.21 -1.88 -9.46
CA LYS A 147 -10.60 -3.19 -9.68
C LYS A 147 -9.86 -3.26 -11.01
N GLU A 148 -10.46 -2.73 -12.08
CA GLU A 148 -9.81 -2.66 -13.39
C GLU A 148 -8.55 -1.80 -13.35
N LYS A 149 -8.63 -0.60 -12.75
CA LYS A 149 -7.47 0.30 -12.60
C LYS A 149 -6.36 -0.33 -11.77
N LEU A 150 -6.68 -1.01 -10.66
CA LEU A 150 -5.68 -1.75 -9.87
C LEU A 150 -4.91 -2.74 -10.74
N ALA A 151 -5.60 -3.48 -11.62
CA ALA A 151 -4.97 -4.41 -12.55
C ALA A 151 -4.10 -3.67 -13.59
N GLN A 152 -4.59 -2.57 -14.17
CA GLN A 152 -3.83 -1.74 -15.14
C GLN A 152 -2.54 -1.17 -14.53
N TYR A 153 -2.58 -0.75 -13.27
CA TYR A 153 -1.42 -0.25 -12.52
C TYR A 153 -0.47 -1.38 -12.06
N GLY A 154 -0.84 -2.65 -12.31
CA GLY A 154 -0.08 -3.81 -11.88
C GLY A 154 0.05 -3.89 -10.36
N CYS A 155 -1.02 -3.52 -9.65
CA CYS A 155 -1.19 -3.82 -8.22
C CYS A 155 -1.46 -5.32 -8.06
N LYS A 156 -0.78 -5.95 -7.11
CA LYS A 156 -0.82 -7.40 -6.88
C LYS A 156 -1.34 -7.72 -5.49
#